data_AF-A0A957JIS6-F1
#
_entry.id   AF-A0A957JIS6-F1
#
_cell.length_a   1.000
_cell.length_b   1.000
_cell.length_c   1.000
_cell.angle_alpha   90.00
_cell.angle_beta   90.00
_cell.angle_gamma   90.00
#
_symmetry.space_group_name_H-M   'P 1'
#
loop_
_entity.id
_entity.type
_entity.pdbx_description
1 polymer ?
#
loop_
_entity_poly.entity_id
_entity_poly.type
_entity_poly.pdbx_seq_one_letter_code
_entity_poly.pdbx_strand_id
1 'polypeptide(L)'
;AHIFQEVFSRMQVVAQDLALRLLLVQGVEARKVWQVAPLIRDLSRPAVQGRTVAIDVGDLDEGGVAFLVELMMPGREPGRYRLAQAELSYTLANQPQEPTRQRVDLLVEVTTDPTAALQKESRVMNIVEKVTAHKLQTQALADAAQGNIAAATQKLRAAHTVLLDQGETALAQNALDEAERLAKGEGVSNEGRKTMILQSRKTIRLSDPDA
;
A
#
# COMPACT_ATOMS: atom_id res chain seq x y z
N ALA A 1 21.59 20.46 -13.68
CA ALA A 1 21.69 19.46 -14.75
C ALA A 1 21.97 18.04 -14.23
N HIS A 2 22.69 17.83 -13.11
CA HIS A 2 22.99 16.48 -12.60
C HIS A 2 21.81 15.68 -12.03
N ILE A 3 20.84 16.30 -11.35
CA ILE A 3 19.66 15.58 -10.81
C ILE A 3 18.85 14.92 -11.95
N PHE A 4 18.83 15.51 -13.14
CA PHE A 4 18.08 14.97 -14.29
C PHE A 4 18.76 13.73 -14.89
N GLN A 5 20.10 13.63 -14.85
CA GLN A 5 20.83 12.46 -15.30
C GLN A 5 20.73 11.29 -14.31
N GLU A 6 20.71 11.58 -13.01
CA GLU A 6 20.59 10.56 -11.94
C GLU A 6 19.16 9.99 -11.86
N VAL A 7 18.15 10.79 -12.20
CA VAL A 7 16.77 10.32 -12.38
C VAL A 7 16.66 9.46 -13.64
N PHE A 8 17.35 9.80 -14.73
CA PHE A 8 17.29 9.03 -15.98
C PHE A 8 18.05 7.69 -15.89
N SER A 9 19.15 7.61 -15.13
CA SER A 9 19.91 6.37 -14.95
C SER A 9 19.21 5.35 -14.04
N ARG A 10 18.13 5.73 -13.35
CA ARG A 10 17.27 4.82 -12.56
C ARG A 10 16.03 4.34 -13.32
N MET A 11 15.84 4.76 -14.57
CA MET A 11 14.68 4.39 -15.41
C MET A 11 15.01 3.30 -16.43
N GLN A 12 15.84 2.32 -16.05
CA GLN A 12 15.99 1.14 -16.88
C GLN A 12 14.75 0.26 -16.70
N VAL A 13 13.85 0.33 -17.68
CA VAL A 13 12.67 -0.53 -17.74
C VAL A 13 13.15 -1.96 -17.95
N VAL A 14 12.84 -2.84 -17.00
CA VAL A 14 13.20 -4.27 -17.04
C VAL A 14 12.06 -5.13 -17.57
N ALA A 15 10.82 -4.69 -17.36
CA ALA A 15 9.63 -5.32 -17.91
C ALA A 15 8.56 -4.29 -18.26
N GLN A 16 7.72 -4.62 -19.24
CA GLN A 16 6.61 -3.82 -19.73
C GLN A 16 5.31 -4.60 -19.59
N ASP A 17 4.19 -3.88 -19.66
CA ASP A 17 2.83 -4.44 -19.59
C ASP A 17 2.62 -5.37 -18.37
N LEU A 18 3.27 -5.04 -17.25
CA LEU A 18 3.18 -5.83 -16.03
C LEU A 18 1.76 -5.72 -15.46
N ALA A 19 1.09 -6.86 -15.35
CA ALA A 19 -0.21 -6.98 -14.71
C ALA A 19 -0.19 -8.13 -13.70
N LEU A 20 -0.68 -7.85 -12.49
CA LEU A 20 -0.85 -8.81 -11.41
C LEU A 20 -2.34 -9.10 -11.23
N ARG A 21 -2.70 -10.38 -11.18
CA ARG A 21 -4.04 -10.84 -10.82
C ARG A 21 -3.97 -11.83 -9.67
N LEU A 22 -4.81 -11.65 -8.65
CA LEU A 22 -5.06 -12.67 -7.64
C LEU A 22 -6.46 -13.24 -7.85
N LEU A 23 -6.53 -14.52 -8.19
CA LEU A 23 -7.77 -15.26 -8.35
C LEU A 23 -8.14 -15.92 -7.02
N LEU A 24 -9.11 -15.37 -6.31
CA LEU A 24 -9.50 -15.82 -4.97
C LEU A 24 -10.40 -17.06 -5.03
N VAL A 25 -10.17 -18.01 -4.13
CA VAL A 25 -11.04 -19.20 -4.00
C VAL A 25 -12.40 -18.83 -3.39
N GLN A 26 -13.33 -19.80 -3.37
CA GLN A 26 -14.68 -19.53 -2.89
C GLN A 26 -14.69 -19.23 -1.39
N GLY A 27 -15.40 -18.16 -1.03
CA GLY A 27 -15.48 -17.64 0.34
C GLY A 27 -14.31 -16.76 0.74
N VAL A 28 -13.24 -16.65 -0.05
CA VAL A 28 -12.13 -15.72 0.23
C VAL A 28 -12.43 -14.37 -0.40
N GLU A 29 -12.29 -13.32 0.40
CA GLU A 29 -12.55 -11.94 0.00
C GLU A 29 -11.30 -11.08 0.21
N ALA A 30 -11.00 -10.19 -0.74
CA ALA A 30 -10.00 -9.15 -0.52
C ALA A 30 -10.66 -7.94 0.14
N ARG A 31 -10.12 -7.52 1.28
CA ARG A 31 -10.59 -6.37 2.06
C ARG A 31 -9.88 -5.08 1.66
N LYS A 32 -8.57 -5.17 1.50
CA LYS A 32 -7.69 -4.03 1.19
C LYS A 32 -6.56 -4.45 0.26
N VAL A 33 -6.16 -3.53 -0.61
CA VAL A 33 -5.02 -3.70 -1.51
C VAL A 33 -4.21 -2.42 -1.46
N TRP A 34 -2.93 -2.55 -1.13
CA TRP A 34 -1.99 -1.44 -1.04
C TRP A 34 -0.80 -1.73 -1.94
N GLN A 35 -0.38 -0.73 -2.72
CA GLN A 35 1.02 -0.69 -3.15
C GLN A 35 1.84 -0.22 -1.95
N VAL A 36 2.98 -0.86 -1.69
CA VAL A 36 3.87 -0.54 -0.56
C VAL A 36 5.28 -0.17 -1.00
N ALA A 37 5.65 -0.49 -2.23
CA ALA A 37 6.86 -0.01 -2.87
C ALA A 37 6.59 0.38 -4.34
N PRO A 38 7.26 1.40 -4.89
CA PRO A 38 8.16 2.32 -4.18
C PRO A 38 7.44 3.32 -3.26
N LEU A 39 6.12 3.52 -3.44
CA LEU A 39 5.31 4.45 -2.65
C LEU A 39 4.06 3.74 -2.10
N ILE A 40 3.69 4.09 -0.86
CA ILE A 40 2.47 3.56 -0.23
C ILE A 40 1.23 4.21 -0.85
N ARG A 41 0.35 3.40 -1.45
CA ARG A 41 -0.89 3.87 -2.10
C ARG A 41 -2.02 2.88 -1.89
N ASP A 42 -3.20 3.36 -1.48
CA ASP A 42 -4.42 2.54 -1.45
C ASP A 42 -4.89 2.29 -2.89
N LEU A 43 -4.96 1.01 -3.28
CA LEU A 43 -5.46 0.52 -4.58
C LEU A 43 -6.77 -0.25 -4.43
N SER A 44 -7.35 -0.34 -3.22
CA SER A 44 -8.49 -1.22 -2.93
C SER A 44 -9.68 -1.00 -3.86
N ARG A 45 -10.05 0.27 -4.11
CA ARG A 45 -11.20 0.62 -4.95
C ARG A 45 -11.05 0.16 -6.41
N PRO A 46 -9.97 0.51 -7.14
CA PRO A 46 -9.80 0.04 -8.51
C PRO A 46 -9.42 -1.45 -8.63
N ALA A 47 -8.73 -2.01 -7.62
CA ALA A 47 -8.15 -3.33 -7.74
C ALA A 47 -9.09 -4.49 -7.36
N VAL A 48 -9.97 -4.31 -6.39
CA VAL A 48 -10.84 -5.39 -5.90
C VAL A 48 -12.09 -5.48 -6.77
N GLN A 49 -12.20 -6.58 -7.52
CA GLN A 49 -13.28 -6.86 -8.47
C GLN A 49 -13.92 -8.22 -8.14
N GLY A 50 -14.85 -8.21 -7.17
CA GLY A 50 -15.47 -9.43 -6.67
C GLY A 50 -14.44 -10.40 -6.09
N ARG A 51 -14.20 -11.51 -6.79
CA ARG A 51 -13.24 -12.56 -6.40
C ARG A 51 -11.88 -12.46 -7.08
N THR A 52 -11.62 -11.34 -7.74
CA THR A 52 -10.34 -11.07 -8.38
C THR A 52 -9.77 -9.79 -7.84
N VAL A 53 -8.48 -9.79 -7.51
CA VAL A 53 -7.71 -8.55 -7.36
C VAL A 53 -6.93 -8.35 -8.65
N ALA A 54 -7.14 -7.26 -9.37
CA ALA A 54 -6.43 -6.94 -10.61
C ALA A 54 -5.66 -5.64 -10.45
N ILE A 55 -4.36 -5.66 -10.75
CA ILE A 55 -3.49 -4.49 -10.67
C ILE A 55 -2.70 -4.40 -11.96
N ASP A 56 -3.00 -3.38 -12.77
CA ASP A 56 -2.19 -3.02 -13.92
C ASP A 56 -1.05 -2.12 -13.43
N VAL A 57 0.17 -2.66 -13.46
CA VAL A 57 1.38 -1.97 -12.99
C VAL A 57 1.99 -1.14 -14.13
N GLY A 58 1.93 -1.66 -15.36
CA GLY A 58 2.55 -1.03 -16.53
C GLY A 58 4.04 -1.35 -16.60
N ASP A 59 4.88 -0.32 -16.74
CA ASP A 59 6.33 -0.51 -16.82
C ASP A 59 6.93 -0.76 -15.43
N LEU A 60 7.83 -1.74 -15.37
CA LEU A 60 8.60 -2.09 -14.19
C LEU A 60 10.05 -1.65 -14.38
N ASP A 61 10.56 -0.90 -13.41
CA ASP A 61 11.97 -0.55 -13.30
C ASP A 61 12.74 -1.55 -12.42
N GLU A 62 14.06 -1.40 -12.34
CA GLU A 62 14.92 -2.20 -11.46
C GLU A 62 14.57 -2.08 -9.96
N GLY A 63 13.90 -0.99 -9.55
CA GLY A 63 13.46 -0.77 -8.18
C GLY A 63 12.32 -1.69 -7.76
N GLY A 64 11.61 -2.26 -8.72
CA GLY A 64 10.57 -3.24 -8.50
C GLY A 64 9.30 -2.66 -7.86
N VAL A 65 8.31 -3.53 -7.66
CA VAL A 65 7.03 -3.17 -7.07
C VAL A 65 6.65 -4.18 -6.00
N ALA A 66 5.98 -3.72 -4.95
CA ALA A 66 5.45 -4.60 -3.91
C ALA A 66 4.03 -4.20 -3.53
N PHE A 67 3.22 -5.22 -3.24
CA PHE A 67 1.82 -5.07 -2.86
C PHE A 67 1.54 -5.79 -1.53
N LEU A 68 0.70 -5.18 -0.70
CA LEU A 68 0.11 -5.79 0.48
C LEU A 68 -1.38 -6.00 0.23
N VAL A 69 -1.85 -7.24 0.37
CA VAL A 69 -3.25 -7.60 0.19
C VAL A 69 -3.78 -8.21 1.48
N GLU A 70 -4.85 -7.61 1.99
CA GLU A 70 -5.57 -8.12 3.15
C GLU A 70 -6.70 -9.05 2.67
N LEU A 71 -6.57 -10.33 3.02
CA LEU A 71 -7.55 -11.37 2.66
C LEU A 71 -8.32 -11.81 3.90
N MET A 72 -9.62 -12.04 3.71
CA MET A 72 -10.51 -12.62 4.70
C MET A 72 -11.00 -13.97 4.20
N MET A 73 -10.96 -14.99 5.05
CA MET A 73 -11.45 -16.33 4.74
C MET A 73 -12.43 -16.78 5.83
N PRO A 74 -13.42 -17.65 5.52
CA PRO A 74 -14.26 -18.26 6.53
C PRO A 74 -13.43 -19.16 7.44
N GLY A 75 -13.92 -19.41 8.65
CA GLY A 75 -13.36 -20.43 9.53
C GLY A 75 -13.29 -21.78 8.82
N ARG A 76 -12.17 -22.49 9.00
CA ARG A 76 -11.93 -23.82 8.45
C ARG A 76 -11.36 -24.73 9.52
N GLU A 77 -11.58 -26.02 9.38
CA GLU A 77 -10.90 -27.03 10.18
C GLU A 77 -9.38 -26.99 9.93
N PRO A 78 -8.54 -27.47 10.86
CA PRO A 78 -7.11 -27.55 10.66
C PRO A 78 -6.72 -28.25 9.36
N GLY A 79 -5.76 -27.67 8.64
CA GLY A 79 -5.33 -28.17 7.33
C GLY A 79 -4.69 -27.10 6.46
N ARG A 80 -4.23 -27.51 5.28
CA ARG A 80 -3.63 -26.61 4.29
C ARG A 80 -4.64 -26.26 3.22
N TYR A 81 -4.84 -24.97 2.98
CA TYR A 81 -5.82 -24.45 2.03
C TYR A 81 -5.18 -23.45 1.09
N ARG A 82 -5.58 -23.49 -0.18
CA ARG A 82 -5.27 -22.41 -1.12
C ARG A 82 -6.24 -21.25 -0.91
N LEU A 83 -5.71 -20.05 -0.73
CA LEU A 83 -6.48 -18.80 -0.62
C LEU A 83 -6.70 -18.16 -1.98
N ALA A 84 -5.67 -18.16 -2.81
CA ALA A 84 -5.69 -17.56 -4.13
C ALA A 84 -4.64 -18.18 -5.04
N GLN A 85 -4.75 -17.90 -6.33
CA GLN A 85 -3.66 -18.06 -7.29
C GLN A 85 -3.23 -16.68 -7.78
N ALA A 86 -1.96 -16.36 -7.63
CA ALA A 86 -1.35 -15.18 -8.21
C ALA A 86 -0.94 -15.48 -9.66
N GLU A 87 -1.43 -14.70 -10.60
CA GLU A 87 -0.99 -14.67 -11.99
C GLU A 87 -0.26 -13.36 -12.25
N LEU A 88 0.97 -13.46 -12.75
CA LEU A 88 1.76 -12.32 -13.21
C LEU A 88 1.93 -12.43 -14.72
N SER A 89 1.55 -11.40 -15.47
CA SER A 89 1.84 -11.29 -16.89
C SER A 89 2.72 -10.08 -17.17
N TYR A 90 3.73 -10.24 -18.01
CA TYR A 90 4.67 -9.18 -18.36
C TYR A 90 5.42 -9.51 -19.64
N THR A 91 6.04 -8.49 -20.23
CA THR A 91 6.96 -8.63 -21.37
C THR A 91 8.34 -8.15 -20.91
N LEU A 92 9.39 -8.96 -21.05
CA LEU A 92 10.74 -8.51 -20.68
C LEU A 92 11.25 -7.51 -21.71
N ALA A 93 11.92 -6.46 -21.25
CA ALA A 93 12.43 -5.41 -22.13
C ALA A 93 13.48 -5.94 -23.15
N ASN A 94 14.21 -6.99 -22.78
CA ASN A 94 15.18 -7.65 -23.65
C ASN A 94 14.56 -8.72 -24.59
N GLN A 95 13.28 -9.07 -24.39
CA GLN A 95 12.55 -10.09 -25.17
C GLN A 95 11.11 -9.62 -25.47
N PRO A 96 10.95 -8.54 -26.26
CA PRO A 96 9.64 -7.89 -26.43
C PRO A 96 8.60 -8.73 -27.19
N GLN A 97 9.02 -9.82 -27.85
CA GLN A 97 8.14 -10.68 -28.65
C GLN A 97 7.58 -11.87 -27.83
N GLU A 98 7.99 -12.03 -26.57
CA GLU A 98 7.65 -13.18 -25.75
C GLU A 98 6.93 -12.74 -24.46
N PRO A 99 5.62 -12.46 -24.51
CA PRO A 99 4.86 -12.17 -23.31
C PRO A 99 4.88 -13.39 -22.39
N THR A 100 5.38 -13.19 -21.18
CA THR A 100 5.54 -14.23 -20.17
C THR A 100 4.36 -14.18 -19.20
N ARG A 101 3.90 -15.37 -18.77
CA ARG A 101 2.94 -15.51 -17.68
C ARG A 101 3.46 -16.49 -16.64
N GLN A 102 3.47 -16.06 -15.38
CA GLN A 102 3.83 -16.90 -14.24
C GLN A 102 2.63 -17.07 -13.31
N ARG A 103 2.59 -18.21 -12.61
CA ARG A 103 1.52 -18.54 -11.66
C ARG A 103 2.11 -19.08 -10.37
N VAL A 104 1.58 -18.61 -9.24
CA VAL A 104 1.96 -19.06 -7.90
C VAL A 104 0.70 -19.24 -7.06
N ASP A 105 0.57 -20.39 -6.41
CA ASP A 105 -0.53 -20.64 -5.47
C ASP A 105 -0.20 -20.06 -4.09
N LEU A 106 -1.12 -19.29 -3.53
CA LEU A 106 -1.03 -18.76 -2.17
C LEU A 106 -1.73 -19.73 -1.22
N LEU A 107 -0.93 -20.42 -0.40
CA LEU A 107 -1.39 -21.42 0.56
C LEU A 107 -1.35 -20.84 1.98
N VAL A 108 -2.29 -21.28 2.81
CA VAL A 108 -2.31 -21.01 4.25
C VAL A 108 -2.46 -22.33 5.01
N GLU A 109 -1.80 -22.42 6.15
CA GLU A 109 -1.98 -23.50 7.10
C GLU A 109 -2.89 -23.01 8.24
N VAL A 110 -3.99 -23.72 8.46
CA VAL A 110 -4.90 -23.51 9.58
C VAL A 110 -4.57 -24.54 10.65
N THR A 111 -4.38 -24.08 11.88
CA THR A 111 -3.98 -24.92 13.01
C THR A 111 -4.72 -24.51 14.28
N THR A 112 -4.96 -25.47 15.18
CA THR A 112 -5.45 -25.22 16.55
C THR A 112 -4.32 -24.98 17.54
N ASP A 113 -3.06 -25.16 17.13
CA ASP A 113 -1.91 -24.88 17.98
C ASP A 113 -1.70 -23.35 18.10
N PRO A 114 -1.91 -22.76 19.29
CA PRO A 114 -1.77 -21.33 19.48
C PRO A 114 -0.33 -20.84 19.29
N THR A 115 0.68 -21.69 19.51
CA THR A 115 2.08 -21.28 19.35
C THR A 115 2.44 -21.12 17.88
N ALA A 116 2.00 -22.05 17.04
CA ALA A 116 2.14 -21.96 15.59
C ALA A 116 1.35 -20.77 15.00
N ALA A 117 0.14 -20.50 15.51
CA ALA A 117 -0.67 -19.36 15.06
C ALA A 117 -0.08 -17.99 15.42
N LEU A 118 0.76 -17.92 16.46
CA LEU A 118 1.43 -16.68 16.89
C LEU A 118 2.69 -16.36 16.08
N GLN A 119 3.20 -17.29 15.26
CA GLN A 119 4.35 -17.05 14.40
C GLN A 119 3.98 -16.10 13.27
N LYS A 120 4.24 -14.81 13.50
CA LYS A 120 4.07 -13.77 12.48
C LYS A 120 5.39 -13.59 11.73
N GLU A 121 5.30 -13.49 10.41
CA GLU A 121 6.45 -13.16 9.57
C GLU A 121 6.85 -11.70 9.77
N SER A 122 8.03 -11.47 10.36
CA SER A 122 8.52 -10.13 10.74
C SER A 122 8.54 -9.18 9.55
N ARG A 123 8.91 -9.66 8.35
CA ARG A 123 8.93 -8.83 7.15
C ARG A 123 7.54 -8.31 6.79
N VAL A 124 6.51 -9.16 6.91
CA VAL A 124 5.12 -8.77 6.62
C VAL A 124 4.61 -7.80 7.68
N MET A 125 4.92 -8.05 8.95
CA MET A 125 4.51 -7.17 10.05
C MET A 125 5.09 -5.76 9.90
N ASN A 126 6.38 -5.64 9.57
CA ASN A 126 7.00 -4.34 9.31
C ASN A 126 6.26 -3.57 8.19
N ILE A 127 5.84 -4.25 7.12
CA ILE A 127 5.08 -3.62 6.03
C ILE A 127 3.68 -3.19 6.50
N VAL A 128 2.98 -4.04 7.25
CA VAL A 128 1.64 -3.75 7.80
C VAL A 128 1.68 -2.52 8.71
N GLU A 129 2.70 -2.40 9.54
CA GLU A 129 2.85 -1.28 10.46
C GLU A 129 3.22 0.02 9.73
N LYS A 130 4.07 -0.03 8.69
CA LYS A 130 4.31 1.13 7.79
C LYS A 130 3.04 1.61 7.10
N VAL A 131 2.23 0.68 6.59
CA VAL A 131 0.92 1.01 5.99
C VAL A 131 -0.01 1.61 7.03
N THR A 132 0.02 1.12 8.27
CA THR A 132 -0.79 1.64 9.38
C THR A 132 -0.40 3.08 9.74
N ALA A 133 0.90 3.36 9.89
CA ALA A 133 1.40 4.71 10.14
C ALA A 133 1.00 5.67 9.01
N HIS A 134 1.19 5.27 7.75
CA HIS A 134 0.80 6.08 6.59
C HIS A 134 -0.71 6.37 6.56
N LYS A 135 -1.55 5.37 6.90
CA LYS A 135 -3.00 5.55 7.00
C LYS A 135 -3.38 6.56 8.08
N LEU A 136 -2.77 6.47 9.27
CA LEU A 136 -3.00 7.40 10.37
C LEU A 136 -2.62 8.84 9.98
N GLN A 137 -1.46 9.03 9.33
CA GLN A 137 -1.04 10.33 8.82
C GLN A 137 -2.02 10.90 7.80
N THR A 138 -2.44 10.08 6.82
CA THR A 138 -3.40 10.52 5.79
C THR A 138 -4.75 10.92 6.40
N GLN A 139 -5.24 10.15 7.37
CA GLN A 139 -6.48 10.46 8.08
C GLN A 139 -6.35 11.72 8.94
N ALA A 140 -5.21 11.92 9.60
CA ALA A 140 -4.96 13.14 10.36
C ALA A 140 -4.97 14.39 9.49
N LEU A 141 -4.37 14.33 8.30
CA LEU A 141 -4.40 15.43 7.34
C LEU A 141 -5.84 15.73 6.88
N ALA A 142 -6.65 14.69 6.63
CA ALA A 142 -8.05 14.85 6.27
C ALA A 142 -8.87 15.48 7.40
N ASP A 143 -8.66 15.06 8.65
CA ASP A 143 -9.31 15.65 9.82
C ASP A 143 -8.90 17.11 10.01
N ALA A 144 -7.62 17.42 9.87
CA ALA A 144 -7.11 18.80 9.97
C ALA A 144 -7.72 19.70 8.89
N ALA A 145 -7.86 19.21 7.67
CA ALA A 145 -8.53 19.94 6.58
C ALA A 145 -10.02 20.23 6.88
N GLN A 146 -10.67 19.37 7.66
CA GLN A 146 -12.06 19.56 8.11
C GLN A 146 -12.17 20.39 9.39
N GLY A 147 -11.05 20.89 9.94
CA GLY A 147 -11.01 21.64 11.20
C GLY A 147 -11.02 20.76 12.46
N ASN A 148 -11.00 19.43 12.32
CA ASN A 148 -10.99 18.48 13.43
C ASN A 148 -9.58 18.29 14.01
N ILE A 149 -8.99 19.36 14.53
CA ILE A 149 -7.59 19.41 15.00
C ILE A 149 -7.32 18.36 16.10
N ALA A 150 -8.22 18.18 17.06
CA ALA A 150 -8.04 17.21 18.13
C ALA A 150 -7.89 15.77 17.60
N ALA A 151 -8.74 15.37 16.65
CA ALA A 151 -8.69 14.06 16.00
C ALA A 151 -7.42 13.90 15.15
N ALA A 152 -6.99 14.95 14.46
CA ALA A 152 -5.76 14.96 13.68
C ALA A 152 -4.52 14.76 14.56
N THR A 153 -4.38 15.54 15.64
CA THR A 153 -3.28 15.42 16.60
C THR A 153 -3.22 14.04 17.23
N GLN A 154 -4.37 13.47 17.61
CA GLN A 154 -4.42 12.12 18.18
C GLN A 154 -3.89 11.06 17.20
N LYS A 155 -4.31 11.13 15.93
CA LYS A 155 -3.86 10.19 14.89
C LYS A 155 -2.38 10.32 14.56
N LEU A 156 -1.83 11.54 14.53
CA LEU A 156 -0.39 11.76 14.32
C LEU A 156 0.44 11.23 15.49
N ARG A 157 -0.01 11.40 16.74
CA ARG A 157 0.65 10.80 17.90
C ARG A 157 0.62 9.27 17.85
N ALA A 158 -0.51 8.68 17.42
CA ALA A 158 -0.58 7.23 17.21
C ALA A 158 0.39 6.77 16.09
N ALA A 159 0.51 7.54 15.00
CA ALA A 159 1.47 7.26 13.93
C ALA A 159 2.92 7.34 14.43
N HIS A 160 3.24 8.31 15.30
CA HIS A 160 4.54 8.43 15.94
C HIS A 160 4.90 7.16 16.72
N THR A 161 4.00 6.66 17.57
CA THR A 161 4.24 5.42 18.34
C THR A 161 4.53 4.24 17.42
N VAL A 162 3.69 4.03 16.40
CA VAL A 162 3.85 2.93 15.44
C VAL A 162 5.20 3.01 14.70
N LEU A 163 5.64 4.19 14.31
CA LEU A 163 6.92 4.40 13.61
C LEU A 163 8.12 4.23 14.56
N LEU A 164 8.01 4.68 15.81
CA LEU A 164 9.06 4.56 16.80
C LEU A 164 9.31 3.09 17.15
N ASP A 165 8.25 2.30 17.33
CA ASP A 165 8.33 0.87 17.60
C ASP A 165 9.03 0.09 16.47
N GLN A 166 8.98 0.61 15.25
CA GLN A 166 9.68 0.05 14.08
C GLN A 166 11.14 0.54 13.93
N GLY A 167 11.59 1.44 14.79
CA GLY A 167 12.92 2.07 14.66
C GLY A 167 13.00 3.17 13.59
N GLU A 168 11.86 3.62 13.03
CA GLU A 168 11.80 4.69 12.03
C GLU A 168 11.83 6.07 12.69
N THR A 169 12.90 6.35 13.45
CA THR A 169 13.01 7.48 14.38
C THR A 169 12.79 8.85 13.72
N ALA A 170 13.35 9.08 12.54
CA ALA A 170 13.19 10.33 11.81
C ALA A 170 11.73 10.56 11.37
N LEU A 171 11.07 9.52 10.87
CA LEU A 171 9.65 9.59 10.46
C LEU A 171 8.74 9.75 11.68
N ALA A 172 9.06 9.06 12.79
CA ALA A 172 8.34 9.20 14.05
C ALA A 172 8.43 10.64 14.58
N GLN A 173 9.61 11.26 14.56
CA GLN A 173 9.78 12.64 15.01
C GLN A 173 8.98 13.61 14.14
N ASN A 174 9.04 13.48 12.82
CA ASN A 174 8.25 14.30 11.90
C ASN A 174 6.75 14.22 12.19
N ALA A 175 6.23 13.03 12.53
CA ALA A 175 4.82 12.85 12.90
C ALA A 175 4.47 13.55 14.22
N LEU A 176 5.37 13.55 15.20
CA LEU A 176 5.18 14.25 16.47
C LEU A 176 5.21 15.77 16.29
N ASP A 177 6.19 16.30 15.55
CA ASP A 177 6.32 17.74 15.28
C ASP A 177 5.08 18.28 14.56
N GLU A 178 4.55 17.51 13.59
CA GLU A 178 3.29 17.82 12.92
C GLU A 178 2.11 17.85 13.90
N ALA A 179 2.04 16.89 14.83
CA ALA A 179 0.98 16.81 15.83
C ALA A 179 1.00 18.01 16.78
N GLU A 180 2.19 18.41 17.23
CA GLU A 180 2.39 19.56 18.10
C GLU A 180 2.05 20.87 17.41
N ARG A 181 2.45 21.02 16.13
CA ARG A 181 2.14 22.20 15.35
C ARG A 181 0.63 22.37 15.15
N LEU A 182 -0.06 21.28 14.83
CA LEU A 182 -1.53 21.29 14.76
C LEU A 182 -2.16 21.65 16.11
N ALA A 183 -1.64 21.11 17.22
CA ALA A 183 -2.15 21.42 18.55
C ALA A 183 -1.96 22.90 18.95
N LYS A 184 -0.90 23.55 18.46
CA LYS A 184 -0.65 24.99 18.64
C LYS A 184 -1.50 25.88 17.72
N GLY A 185 -2.28 25.32 16.81
CA GLY A 185 -3.11 26.07 15.87
C GLY A 185 -2.35 26.64 14.67
N GLU A 186 -1.09 26.24 14.48
CA GLU A 186 -0.22 26.70 13.38
C GLU A 186 -0.57 26.03 12.02
N GLY A 187 -1.54 25.12 12.00
CA GLY A 187 -2.05 24.47 10.80
C GLY A 187 -1.12 23.39 10.22
N VAL A 188 -1.52 22.80 9.09
CA VAL A 188 -0.79 21.72 8.40
C VAL A 188 0.49 22.27 7.74
N SER A 189 1.58 21.50 7.77
CA SER A 189 2.89 21.92 7.24
C SER A 189 2.83 22.02 5.72
N ASN A 190 3.85 22.64 5.13
CA ASN A 190 4.04 22.59 3.69
C ASN A 190 4.19 21.15 3.18
N GLU A 191 4.87 20.27 3.92
CA GLU A 191 4.99 18.84 3.56
C GLU A 191 3.65 18.10 3.71
N GLY A 192 2.92 18.33 4.81
CA GLY A 192 1.56 17.79 4.97
C GLY A 192 0.59 18.28 3.89
N ARG A 193 0.71 19.54 3.45
CA ARG A 193 -0.04 20.10 2.32
C ARG A 193 0.33 19.43 1.00
N LYS A 194 1.61 19.19 0.71
CA LYS A 194 2.03 18.46 -0.48
C LYS A 194 1.44 17.06 -0.50
N THR A 195 1.52 16.32 0.62
CA THR A 195 0.90 15.00 0.74
C THR A 195 -0.60 15.08 0.50
N MET A 196 -1.29 16.06 1.06
CA MET A 196 -2.73 16.27 0.84
C MET A 196 -3.05 16.53 -0.64
N ILE A 197 -2.29 17.38 -1.33
CA ILE A 197 -2.49 17.68 -2.76
C ILE A 197 -2.22 16.45 -3.63
N LEU A 198 -1.19 15.67 -3.31
CA LEU A 198 -0.87 14.43 -4.04
C LEU A 198 -1.97 13.38 -3.87
N GLN A 199 -2.56 13.28 -2.68
CA GLN A 199 -3.68 12.38 -2.41
C GLN A 199 -4.99 12.91 -3.03
N SER A 200 -5.24 14.23 -3.02
CA SER A 200 -6.47 14.83 -3.56
C SER A 200 -6.55 14.78 -5.09
N ARG A 201 -5.41 14.83 -5.80
CA ARG A 201 -5.34 14.59 -7.26
C ARG A 201 -5.90 13.22 -7.66
N LYS A 202 -5.99 12.26 -6.72
CA LYS A 202 -6.64 10.96 -6.90
C LYS A 202 -8.18 11.02 -6.84
N THR A 203 -8.77 12.19 -6.56
CA THR A 203 -10.23 12.39 -6.39
C THR A 203 -10.86 13.19 -7.54
N ILE A 204 -10.11 13.65 -8.55
CA ILE A 204 -10.70 14.39 -9.67
C ILE A 204 -11.20 13.40 -10.73
N ARG A 205 -12.47 12.99 -10.61
CA ARG A 205 -13.28 12.81 -11.82
C ARG A 205 -13.66 14.21 -12.28
N LEU A 206 -13.00 14.69 -13.33
CA LEU A 206 -13.63 15.68 -14.20
C LEU A 206 -14.58 14.87 -15.09
N SER A 207 -15.76 14.56 -14.57
CA SER A 207 -16.90 14.36 -15.46
C SER A 207 -17.39 15.77 -15.76
N ASP A 208 -17.02 16.28 -16.94
CA ASP A 208 -17.78 17.36 -17.55
C ASP A 208 -19.24 16.93 -17.59
N PRO A 209 -20.18 17.71 -17.03
CA PRO A 209 -21.55 17.62 -17.48
C PRO A 209 -21.60 18.36 -18.82
N ASP A 210 -21.89 17.63 -19.89
CA ASP A 210 -22.44 18.25 -21.09
C ASP A 210 -23.71 19.02 -20.71
N ALA A 211 -23.63 20.35 -20.81
CA ALA A 211 -24.72 21.27 -21.17
C ALA A 211 -24.13 22.65 -21.54
#